data_AF-A0A8J7HVI8-F1
#
_entry.id   AF-A0A8J7HVI8-F1
#
_cell.length_a   1.000
_cell.length_b   1.000
_cell.length_c   1.000
_cell.angle_alpha   90.00
_cell.angle_beta   90.00
_cell.angle_gamma   90.00
#
_symmetry.space_group_name_H-M   'P 1'
#
loop_
_entity.id
_entity.type
_entity.pdbx_description
1 polymer ?
#
loop_
_entity_poly.entity_id
_entity_poly.type
_entity_poly.pdbx_seq_one_letter_code
_entity_poly.pdbx_strand_id
1 'polypeptide(L)'
;MAINEFPIGQVLIDVSTIEDQEFDGNELCLNEVKLYFKDEENRITLVTLLPVIDTDEIEVTIEVIRDKTQVHGSNVGNHHLQSLLARGAKMMSVWVCENTQGYQDQVIFAFQNLHPTITFLAEGSVIKVFVHEQVHKKIDKSAKLNEANNNAQINSASMGLYETTETSVNESKIMK
;
A
#
# COMPACT_ATOMS: atom_id res chain seq x y z
N MET A 1 -7.09 -22.21 -19.10
CA MET A 1 -6.63 -21.22 -18.12
C MET A 1 -7.53 -20.00 -18.30
N ALA A 2 -8.51 -19.81 -17.42
CA ALA A 2 -9.26 -18.57 -17.41
C ALA A 2 -8.25 -17.47 -17.04
N ILE A 3 -8.07 -16.49 -17.92
CA ILE A 3 -7.31 -15.30 -17.56
C ILE A 3 -8.27 -14.51 -16.68
N ASN A 4 -7.99 -14.48 -15.38
CA ASN A 4 -8.74 -13.61 -14.46
C ASN A 4 -8.45 -12.16 -14.86
N GLU A 5 -9.35 -11.57 -15.64
CA GLU A 5 -9.27 -10.18 -16.08
C GLU A 5 -9.68 -9.26 -14.92
N PHE A 6 -8.78 -9.10 -13.96
CA PHE A 6 -9.01 -8.22 -12.83
C PHE A 6 -9.27 -6.77 -13.31
N PRO A 7 -10.16 -6.02 -12.62
CA PRO A 7 -10.56 -4.66 -13.00
C PRO A 7 -9.46 -3.59 -12.75
N ILE A 8 -8.27 -3.78 -13.32
CA ILE A 8 -7.13 -2.87 -13.15
C ILE A 8 -7.53 -1.47 -13.61
N GLY A 9 -7.29 -0.51 -12.74
CA GLY A 9 -7.58 0.89 -12.95
C GLY A 9 -9.01 1.31 -12.61
N GLN A 10 -9.88 0.39 -12.18
CA GLN A 10 -11.21 0.72 -11.66
C GLN A 10 -11.16 1.08 -10.17
N VAL A 11 -12.19 1.78 -9.71
CA VAL A 11 -12.30 2.28 -8.32
C VAL A 11 -13.06 1.28 -7.46
N LEU A 12 -12.49 0.87 -6.32
CA LEU A 12 -13.18 0.07 -5.31
C LEU A 12 -14.29 0.91 -4.67
N ILE A 13 -15.55 0.51 -4.87
CA ILE A 13 -16.72 1.22 -4.35
C ILE A 13 -17.31 0.54 -3.12
N ASP A 14 -17.16 -0.77 -2.99
CA ASP A 14 -17.68 -1.52 -1.86
C ASP A 14 -16.95 -2.85 -1.62
N VAL A 15 -17.11 -3.37 -0.40
CA VAL A 15 -16.56 -4.65 0.06
C VAL A 15 -17.62 -5.36 0.91
N SER A 16 -17.93 -6.60 0.57
CA SER A 16 -18.80 -7.48 1.36
C SER A 16 -18.01 -8.72 1.76
N THR A 17 -18.27 -9.24 2.96
CA THR A 17 -17.57 -10.42 3.50
C THR A 17 -18.51 -11.29 4.29
N ILE A 18 -18.25 -12.60 4.28
CA ILE A 18 -18.90 -13.55 5.18
C ILE A 18 -17.81 -14.08 6.11
N GLU A 19 -17.91 -13.79 7.40
CA GLU A 19 -16.97 -14.29 8.41
C GLU A 19 -17.27 -15.74 8.76
N ASP A 20 -16.21 -16.51 9.04
CA ASP A 20 -16.36 -17.83 9.65
C ASP A 20 -16.84 -17.68 11.10
N GLN A 21 -18.01 -18.25 11.39
CA GLN A 21 -18.65 -18.16 12.71
C GLN A 21 -18.12 -19.23 13.67
N GLU A 22 -17.43 -20.25 13.18
CA GLU A 22 -16.93 -21.36 14.00
C GLU A 22 -15.51 -21.09 14.52
N PHE A 23 -14.81 -20.13 13.93
CA PHE A 23 -13.46 -19.74 14.33
C PHE A 23 -13.45 -18.86 15.58
N ASP A 24 -12.72 -19.27 16.62
CA ASP A 24 -12.63 -18.59 17.91
C ASP A 24 -11.31 -17.82 18.13
N GLY A 25 -10.46 -17.75 17.10
CA GLY A 25 -9.19 -17.03 17.14
C GLY A 25 -9.31 -15.51 16.96
N ASN A 26 -8.18 -14.82 17.09
CA ASN A 26 -8.09 -13.36 16.90
C ASN A 26 -7.87 -12.94 15.44
N GLU A 27 -7.73 -13.91 14.54
CA GLU A 27 -7.50 -13.70 13.11
C GLU A 27 -8.82 -13.46 12.38
N LEU A 28 -8.81 -12.63 11.33
CA LEU A 28 -9.98 -12.46 10.49
C LEU A 28 -10.05 -13.62 9.48
N CYS A 29 -10.92 -14.58 9.74
CA CYS A 29 -11.21 -15.74 8.89
C CYS A 29 -12.52 -15.54 8.13
N LEU A 30 -12.47 -15.62 6.80
CA LEU A 30 -13.60 -15.32 5.92
C LEU A 30 -13.97 -16.53 5.06
N ASN A 31 -15.26 -16.83 5.00
CA ASN A 31 -15.84 -17.81 4.08
C ASN A 31 -16.04 -17.23 2.67
N GLU A 32 -16.17 -15.91 2.54
CA GLU A 32 -16.35 -15.24 1.26
C GLU A 32 -15.84 -13.80 1.32
N VAL A 33 -15.20 -13.35 0.22
CA VAL A 33 -14.87 -11.94 -0.01
C VAL A 33 -15.43 -11.48 -1.34
N LYS A 34 -16.16 -10.36 -1.35
CA LYS A 34 -16.70 -9.71 -2.54
C LYS A 34 -16.19 -8.28 -2.62
N LEU A 35 -15.51 -7.95 -3.70
CA LEU A 35 -14.96 -6.62 -3.99
C LEU A 35 -15.69 -6.03 -5.20
N TYR A 36 -16.29 -4.85 -5.02
CA TYR A 36 -17.05 -4.18 -6.06
C TYR A 36 -16.23 -3.03 -6.63
N PHE A 37 -15.94 -3.10 -7.92
CA PHE A 37 -15.18 -2.10 -8.65
C PHE A 37 -16.08 -1.37 -9.63
N LYS A 38 -15.83 -0.08 -9.83
CA LYS A 38 -16.56 0.75 -10.77
C LYS A 38 -15.62 1.39 -11.76
N ASP A 39 -15.94 1.27 -13.04
CA ASP A 39 -15.22 1.93 -14.12
C ASP A 39 -15.77 3.34 -14.42
N GLU A 40 -15.13 4.03 -15.37
CA GLU A 40 -15.50 5.39 -15.79
C GLU A 40 -16.87 5.44 -16.49
N GLU A 41 -17.32 4.33 -17.07
CA GLU A 41 -18.62 4.18 -17.74
C GLU A 41 -19.75 3.81 -16.75
N ASN A 42 -19.45 3.72 -15.45
CA ASN A 42 -20.36 3.27 -14.39
C ASN A 42 -20.75 1.78 -14.45
N ARG A 43 -20.00 0.93 -15.15
CA ARG A 43 -20.14 -0.52 -15.05
C ARG A 43 -19.49 -0.99 -13.76
N ILE A 44 -20.07 -2.02 -13.15
CA ILE A 44 -19.56 -2.59 -11.91
C ILE A 44 -18.93 -3.94 -12.19
N THR A 45 -17.66 -4.11 -11.86
CA THR A 45 -17.00 -5.41 -11.87
C THR A 45 -16.97 -5.97 -10.45
N LEU A 46 -17.56 -7.14 -10.24
CA LEU A 46 -17.50 -7.90 -9.00
C LEU A 46 -16.35 -8.89 -9.09
N VAL A 47 -15.45 -8.84 -8.10
CA VAL A 47 -14.43 -9.86 -7.86
C VAL A 47 -14.83 -10.61 -6.60
N THR A 48 -15.06 -11.92 -6.72
CA THR A 48 -15.40 -12.80 -5.62
C THR A 48 -14.23 -13.75 -5.36
N LEU A 49 -13.83 -13.86 -4.10
CA LEU A 49 -12.83 -14.82 -3.62
C LEU A 49 -13.54 -15.83 -2.71
N LEU A 50 -13.39 -17.11 -3.01
CA LEU A 50 -13.95 -18.22 -2.24
C LEU A 50 -12.85 -19.22 -1.91
N PRO A 51 -12.72 -19.67 -0.65
CA PRO A 51 -11.84 -20.78 -0.33
C PRO A 51 -12.44 -22.07 -0.91
N VAL A 52 -11.59 -22.94 -1.44
CA VAL A 52 -11.98 -24.29 -1.83
C VAL A 52 -11.82 -25.20 -0.62
N ILE A 53 -12.91 -25.89 -0.26
CA ILE A 53 -12.98 -26.71 0.95
C ILE A 53 -11.90 -27.81 0.93
N ASP A 54 -11.25 -28.01 2.07
CA ASP A 54 -10.21 -29.02 2.30
C ASP A 54 -8.96 -28.88 1.42
N THR A 55 -8.73 -27.71 0.81
CA THR A 55 -7.51 -27.38 0.08
C THR A 55 -6.98 -26.00 0.50
N ASP A 56 -5.76 -25.66 0.09
CA ASP A 56 -5.21 -24.30 0.26
C ASP A 56 -5.39 -23.49 -1.04
N GLU A 57 -6.58 -23.55 -1.65
CA GLU A 57 -6.89 -22.90 -2.93
C GLU A 57 -7.97 -21.82 -2.78
N ILE A 58 -7.77 -20.70 -3.48
CA ILE A 58 -8.74 -19.62 -3.65
C ILE A 58 -9.32 -19.73 -5.06
N GLU A 59 -10.62 -19.96 -5.15
CA GLU A 59 -11.38 -19.74 -6.37
C GLU A 59 -11.64 -18.24 -6.55
N VAL A 60 -11.26 -17.70 -7.71
CA VAL A 60 -11.49 -16.30 -8.08
C VAL A 60 -12.52 -16.24 -9.20
N THR A 61 -13.65 -15.58 -8.94
CA THR A 61 -14.69 -15.32 -9.95
C THR A 61 -14.78 -13.83 -10.24
N ILE A 62 -14.86 -13.45 -11.51
CA ILE A 62 -14.94 -12.05 -11.96
C ILE A 62 -16.15 -11.87 -12.88
N GLU A 63 -17.06 -10.97 -12.52
CA GLU A 63 -18.32 -10.73 -13.23
C GLU A 63 -18.56 -9.23 -13.47
N VAL A 64 -19.15 -8.87 -14.61
CA VAL A 64 -19.56 -7.48 -14.90
C VAL A 64 -21.06 -7.33 -14.73
N ILE A 65 -21.47 -6.55 -13.74
CA ILE A 65 -22.86 -6.25 -13.38
C ILE A 65 -23.25 -4.91 -14.01
N ARG A 66 -24.35 -4.91 -14.79
CA ARG A 66 -24.84 -3.71 -15.50
C ARG A 66 -25.95 -2.96 -14.76
N ASP A 67 -26.63 -3.60 -13.81
CA ASP A 67 -27.76 -2.99 -13.09
C ASP A 67 -27.41 -2.64 -11.64
N LYS A 68 -27.57 -1.35 -11.29
CA LYS A 68 -27.32 -0.80 -9.95
C LYS A 68 -28.19 -1.42 -8.85
N THR A 69 -29.33 -2.01 -9.21
CA THR A 69 -30.30 -2.60 -8.27
C THR A 69 -29.80 -3.88 -7.61
N GLN A 70 -28.76 -4.54 -8.13
CA GLN A 70 -28.16 -5.72 -7.50
C GLN A 70 -26.99 -5.39 -6.56
N VAL A 71 -26.50 -4.15 -6.57
CA VAL A 71 -25.48 -3.70 -5.61
C VAL A 71 -26.18 -3.13 -4.38
N HIS A 72 -27.06 -3.93 -3.79
CA HIS A 72 -27.31 -3.79 -2.35
C HIS A 72 -26.20 -4.55 -1.68
N GLY A 73 -25.09 -3.84 -1.41
CA GLY A 73 -24.12 -4.28 -0.43
C GLY A 73 -24.89 -4.57 0.84
N SER A 74 -25.12 -5.85 1.10
CA SER A 74 -25.58 -6.31 2.39
C SER A 74 -24.57 -5.73 3.37
N ASN A 75 -25.00 -4.87 4.30
CA ASN A 75 -24.18 -4.41 5.44
C ASN A 75 -23.90 -5.58 6.42
N VAL A 76 -23.77 -6.79 5.90
CA VAL A 76 -23.35 -8.00 6.57
C VAL A 76 -21.92 -8.19 6.09
N GLY A 77 -21.00 -7.44 6.69
CA GLY A 77 -19.59 -7.48 6.34
C GLY A 77 -18.81 -6.72 7.38
N ASN A 78 -17.61 -7.21 7.69
CA ASN A 78 -16.76 -6.65 8.72
C ASN A 78 -16.48 -5.16 8.44
N HIS A 79 -17.02 -4.27 9.28
CA HIS A 79 -16.78 -2.82 9.17
C HIS A 79 -15.29 -2.49 9.20
N HIS A 80 -14.46 -3.32 9.84
CA HIS A 80 -13.02 -3.16 9.89
C HIS A 80 -12.37 -3.32 8.51
N LEU A 81 -12.72 -4.37 7.75
CA LEU A 81 -12.17 -4.55 6.40
C LEU A 81 -12.62 -3.44 5.44
N GLN A 82 -13.89 -3.02 5.55
CA GLN A 82 -14.40 -1.87 4.79
C GLN A 82 -13.67 -0.57 5.13
N SER A 83 -13.22 -0.41 6.38
CA SER A 83 -12.45 0.77 6.81
C SER A 83 -10.98 0.71 6.37
N LEU A 84 -10.40 -0.49 6.31
CA LEU A 84 -9.01 -0.73 5.89
C LEU A 84 -8.84 -0.58 4.38
N LEU A 85 -9.80 -1.10 3.62
CA LEU A 85 -9.84 -0.93 2.18
C LEU A 85 -10.46 0.44 1.87
N ALA A 86 -9.61 1.41 1.56
CA ALA A 86 -10.04 2.77 1.27
C ALA A 86 -11.04 2.81 0.11
N ARG A 87 -12.35 2.82 0.41
CA ARG A 87 -13.40 3.05 -0.60
C ARG A 87 -13.05 4.31 -1.39
N GLY A 88 -13.10 4.22 -2.71
CA GLY A 88 -12.61 5.27 -3.61
C GLY A 88 -11.17 5.04 -4.11
N ALA A 89 -10.46 4.03 -3.60
CA ALA A 89 -9.13 3.68 -4.09
C ALA A 89 -9.19 2.96 -5.45
N LYS A 90 -8.31 3.36 -6.35
CA LYS A 90 -8.12 2.72 -7.66
C LYS A 90 -7.27 1.47 -7.52
N MET A 91 -7.70 0.35 -8.10
CA MET A 91 -6.87 -0.86 -8.14
C MET A 91 -5.74 -0.67 -9.16
N MET A 92 -4.50 -0.89 -8.75
CA MET A 92 -3.33 -0.61 -9.58
C MET A 92 -2.66 -1.88 -10.08
N SER A 93 -2.59 -2.92 -9.24
CA SER A 93 -2.05 -4.22 -9.61
C SER A 93 -2.66 -5.32 -8.75
N VAL A 94 -2.57 -6.53 -9.27
CA VAL A 94 -2.98 -7.76 -8.58
C VAL A 94 -1.91 -8.81 -8.85
N TRP A 95 -1.63 -9.65 -7.86
CA TRP A 95 -0.84 -10.85 -8.00
C TRP A 95 -1.66 -12.03 -7.54
N VAL A 96 -1.78 -13.04 -8.39
CA VAL A 96 -2.31 -14.36 -8.03
C VAL A 96 -1.11 -15.27 -7.94
N CYS A 97 -0.85 -15.81 -6.76
CA CYS A 97 0.29 -16.69 -6.52
C CYS A 97 -0.18 -18.13 -6.45
N GLU A 98 0.68 -19.03 -6.92
CA GLU A 98 0.48 -20.46 -6.82
C GLU A 98 1.48 -21.04 -5.82
N ASN A 99 1.02 -21.93 -4.96
CA ASN A 99 1.89 -22.67 -4.05
C ASN A 99 2.61 -23.82 -4.77
N THR A 100 3.43 -24.57 -4.02
CA THR A 100 4.21 -25.70 -4.58
C THR A 100 3.35 -26.86 -5.09
N GLN A 101 2.06 -26.91 -4.73
CA GLN A 101 1.10 -27.91 -5.20
C GLN A 101 0.36 -27.45 -6.48
N GLY A 102 0.57 -26.20 -6.90
CA GLY A 102 -0.12 -25.60 -8.06
C GLY A 102 -1.49 -25.01 -7.72
N TYR A 103 -1.83 -24.87 -6.44
CA TYR A 103 -3.06 -24.20 -6.00
C TYR A 103 -2.86 -22.69 -5.96
N GLN A 104 -3.86 -21.94 -6.42
CA GLN A 104 -3.89 -20.49 -6.28
C GLN A 104 -4.19 -20.12 -4.83
N ASP A 105 -3.17 -20.08 -3.99
CA ASP A 105 -3.32 -19.95 -2.54
C ASP A 105 -3.40 -18.49 -2.07
N GLN A 106 -2.90 -17.54 -2.87
CA GLN A 106 -2.82 -16.14 -2.48
C GLN A 106 -3.27 -15.19 -3.59
N VAL A 107 -4.08 -14.20 -3.21
CA VAL A 107 -4.42 -13.04 -4.04
C VAL A 107 -4.02 -11.76 -3.34
N ILE A 108 -3.11 -11.01 -3.95
CA ILE A 108 -2.52 -9.79 -3.41
C ILE A 108 -3.01 -8.60 -4.23
N PHE A 109 -3.61 -7.61 -3.58
CA PHE A 109 -4.09 -6.39 -4.22
C PHE A 109 -3.22 -5.19 -3.83
N ALA A 110 -2.95 -4.33 -4.80
CA ALA A 110 -2.40 -3.00 -4.60
C ALA A 110 -3.42 -1.93 -4.99
N PHE A 111 -3.72 -1.04 -4.05
CA PHE A 111 -4.64 0.08 -4.23
C PHE A 111 -3.89 1.40 -4.16
N GLN A 112 -4.27 2.37 -5.03
CA GLN A 112 -3.70 3.71 -5.20
C GLN A 112 -2.23 3.76 -5.68
N ASN A 113 -1.39 2.83 -5.24
CA ASN A 113 0.03 2.72 -5.55
C ASN A 113 0.34 1.30 -6.05
N LEU A 114 1.60 1.05 -6.42
CA LEU A 114 2.07 -0.28 -6.86
C LEU A 114 2.58 -1.18 -5.73
N HIS A 115 2.59 -0.70 -4.47
CA HIS A 115 2.94 -1.57 -3.35
C HIS A 115 1.74 -2.42 -2.93
N PRO A 116 1.94 -3.68 -2.51
CA PRO A 116 0.89 -4.49 -1.91
C PRO A 116 0.17 -3.73 -0.79
N THR A 117 -1.15 -3.80 -0.79
CA THR A 117 -2.00 -3.18 0.23
C THR A 117 -2.63 -4.26 1.10
N ILE A 118 -3.13 -5.32 0.48
CA ILE A 118 -3.80 -6.43 1.18
C ILE A 118 -3.50 -7.75 0.49
N THR A 119 -3.39 -8.82 1.27
CA THR A 119 -3.32 -10.21 0.80
C THR A 119 -4.47 -11.00 1.38
N PHE A 120 -5.11 -11.78 0.51
CA PHE A 120 -6.02 -12.86 0.87
C PHE A 120 -5.29 -14.18 0.66
N LEU A 121 -5.25 -15.01 1.69
CA LEU A 121 -4.57 -16.32 1.70
C LEU A 121 -5.60 -17.40 2.03
N ALA A 122 -5.70 -18.45 1.20
CA ALA A 122 -6.44 -19.66 1.56
C ALA A 122 -5.61 -20.48 2.55
N GLU A 123 -6.25 -20.92 3.62
CA GLU A 123 -5.69 -21.88 4.57
C GLU A 123 -6.80 -22.86 4.96
N GLY A 124 -6.78 -24.04 4.35
CA GLY A 124 -7.92 -24.95 4.38
C GLY A 124 -9.20 -24.27 3.87
N SER A 125 -10.28 -24.39 4.63
CA SER A 125 -11.62 -23.95 4.19
C SER A 125 -11.92 -22.46 4.42
N VAL A 126 -10.93 -21.62 4.74
CA VAL A 126 -11.12 -20.19 5.03
C VAL A 126 -10.11 -19.30 4.30
N ILE A 127 -10.47 -18.03 4.13
CA ILE A 127 -9.59 -16.96 3.66
C ILE A 127 -9.12 -16.13 4.86
N LYS A 128 -7.81 -16.06 5.05
CA LYS A 128 -7.16 -15.15 6.00
C LYS A 128 -6.75 -13.85 5.32
N VAL A 129 -6.81 -12.75 6.09
CA VAL A 129 -6.59 -11.40 5.57
C VAL A 129 -5.37 -10.74 6.21
N PHE A 130 -4.45 -10.24 5.38
CA PHE A 130 -3.24 -9.53 5.80
C PHE A 130 -3.17 -8.14 5.19
N VAL A 131 -3.00 -7.11 6.01
CA VAL A 131 -2.76 -5.73 5.55
C VAL A 131 -1.26 -5.46 5.53
N HIS A 132 -0.78 -4.83 4.46
CA HIS A 132 0.64 -4.55 4.26
C HIS A 132 0.97 -3.10 4.61
N GLU A 133 2.05 -2.93 5.39
CA GLU A 133 2.66 -1.64 5.64
C GLU A 133 4.08 -1.62 5.11
N GLN A 134 4.47 -0.48 4.52
CA GLN A 134 5.84 -0.31 4.04
C GLN A 134 6.82 -0.27 5.22
N VAL A 135 7.85 -1.11 5.18
CA VAL A 135 8.95 -1.03 6.16
C VAL A 135 9.81 0.18 5.85
N HIS A 136 9.80 1.15 6.76
CA HIS A 136 10.58 2.38 6.62
C HIS A 136 12.00 2.19 7.18
N LYS A 137 13.01 2.59 6.42
CA LYS A 137 14.39 2.63 6.91
C LYS A 137 14.46 3.61 8.09
N LYS A 138 14.96 3.14 9.24
CA LYS A 138 15.34 4.04 10.35
C LYS A 138 16.45 4.97 9.85
N ILE A 139 16.12 6.24 9.67
CA ILE A 139 17.13 7.26 9.40
C ILE A 139 17.80 7.56 10.74
N ASP A 140 19.04 7.09 10.89
CA ASP A 140 19.86 7.44 12.03
C ASP A 140 20.21 8.94 11.93
N LYS A 141 19.49 9.78 12.68
CA LYS A 141 19.65 11.23 12.64
C LYS A 141 21.05 11.68 13.10
N SER A 142 21.78 10.81 13.80
CA SER A 142 23.15 11.05 14.25
C SER A 142 24.14 11.15 13.07
N ALA A 143 23.98 10.32 12.03
CA ALA A 143 24.86 10.33 10.86
C ALA A 143 24.69 11.61 10.00
N LYS A 144 23.43 12.06 9.83
CA LYS A 144 23.14 13.30 9.09
C LYS A 144 23.60 14.56 9.82
N LEU A 145 23.59 14.57 11.16
CA LEU A 145 24.13 15.68 11.95
C LEU A 145 25.66 15.79 11.81
N ASN A 146 26.35 14.65 11.75
CA ASN A 146 27.81 14.62 11.60
C ASN A 146 28.26 15.05 10.20
N GLU A 147 27.52 14.71 9.14
CA GLU A 147 27.79 15.22 7.79
C GLU A 147 27.54 16.74 7.67
N ALA A 148 26.49 17.25 8.32
CA ALA A 148 26.21 18.69 8.36
C ALA A 148 27.28 19.46 9.15
N ASN A 149 27.73 18.92 10.28
CA ASN A 149 28.77 19.54 11.11
C ASN A 149 30.15 19.51 10.44
N ASN A 150 30.49 18.43 9.74
CA ASN A 150 31.75 18.35 8.99
C ASN A 150 31.78 19.34 7.82
N ASN A 151 30.67 19.51 7.08
CA ASN A 151 30.59 20.51 6.02
C ASN A 151 30.62 21.95 6.55
N ALA A 152 30.04 22.22 7.73
CA ALA A 152 30.14 23.53 8.39
C ALA A 152 31.58 23.84 8.84
N GLN A 153 32.31 22.86 9.38
CA GLN A 153 33.71 23.02 9.78
C GLN A 153 34.63 23.27 8.58
N ILE A 154 34.46 22.56 7.46
CA ILE A 154 35.27 22.75 6.24
C ILE A 154 35.07 24.17 5.66
N ASN A 155 33.84 24.69 5.66
CA ASN A 155 33.57 26.06 5.19
C ASN A 155 34.12 27.14 6.13
N SER A 156 34.11 26.91 7.45
CA SER A 156 34.70 27.85 8.42
C SER A 156 36.24 27.91 8.38
N ALA A 157 36.91 26.79 8.06
CA ALA A 157 38.37 26.75 7.91
C ALA A 157 38.85 27.42 6.62
N SER A 158 37.99 27.49 5.60
CA SER A 158 38.28 28.13 4.31
C SER A 158 38.20 29.67 4.35
N MET A 159 37.46 30.23 5.32
CA MET A 159 37.34 31.68 5.53
C MET A 159 38.41 32.29 6.46
N GLY A 160 39.21 31.47 7.16
CA GLY A 160 40.19 31.92 8.15
C GLY A 160 41.60 32.21 7.61
N LEU A 161 41.83 32.16 6.29
CA LEU A 161 43.17 32.30 5.69
C LEU A 161 43.40 33.59 4.88
N TYR A 162 42.48 34.55 4.91
CA TYR A 162 42.67 35.87 4.28
C TYR A 162 42.33 37.00 5.23
N GLU A 163 43.13 37.23 6.27
CA GLU A 163 43.19 38.54 6.92
C GLU A 163 44.43 38.63 7.81
N THR A 164 45.50 39.23 7.28
CA THR A 164 46.32 40.28 7.93
C THR A 164 47.62 40.50 7.16
N THR A 165 47.73 41.64 6.47
CA THR A 165 48.90 42.53 6.65
C THR A 165 48.51 43.95 6.32
N GLU A 166 48.90 44.83 7.23
CA GLU A 166 48.39 46.17 7.49
C GLU A 166 48.81 47.22 6.43
N THR A 167 47.87 48.14 6.15
CA THR A 167 48.01 49.62 6.13
C THR A 167 49.29 50.17 6.80
N SER A 168 49.90 51.31 6.45
CA SER A 168 49.62 52.48 5.61
C SER A 168 50.80 53.46 5.81
N VAL A 169 51.29 54.17 4.79
CA VAL A 169 52.03 55.43 4.99
C VAL A 169 51.77 56.41 3.83
N ASN A 170 50.99 57.46 4.12
CA ASN A 170 51.06 58.84 3.60
C ASN A 170 49.84 59.59 4.18
N GLU A 171 49.86 60.83 4.64
CA GLU A 171 50.78 61.94 4.38
C GLU A 171 50.62 63.02 5.46
N SER A 172 51.73 63.73 5.66
CA SER A 172 52.01 65.01 6.28
C SER A 172 50.87 66.04 6.37
N LYS A 173 50.77 66.74 7.51
CA LYS A 173 50.03 68.00 7.66
C LYS A 173 50.99 69.11 8.12
N ILE A 174 51.29 70.05 7.23
CA ILE A 174 52.01 71.30 7.50
C ILE A 174 51.02 72.33 8.02
N MET A 175 51.38 73.09 9.06
CA MET A 175 50.83 74.42 9.28
C MET A 175 51.83 75.36 9.98
N LYS A 176 52.05 76.50 9.31
CA LYS A 176 52.80 77.73 9.62
C LYS A 176 54.29 77.73 9.31
#